data_AF-A0AA85JSG6-F1
#
_entry.id   AF-A0AA85JSG6-F1
#
_cell.length_a   1.000
_cell.length_b   1.000
_cell.length_c   1.000
_cell.angle_alpha   90.00
_cell.angle_beta   90.00
_cell.angle_gamma   90.00
#
_symmetry.space_group_name_H-M   'P 1'
#
loop_
_entity.id
_entity.type
_entity.pdbx_description
1 polymer ?
#
loop_
_entity_poly.entity_id
_entity_poly.type
_entity_poly.pdbx_seq_one_letter_code
_entity_poly.pdbx_strand_id
1 'polypeptide(L)'
;MELSNLGKFPINGSPWEIADYLECFDAWCISKNVRDDKIPANFITTIGLDAYSLVKTLALPDKPISLSYVKIRELLINHFHVTTFETRERAHFNKLVLTPNQRIRDFILQL
;
A
#
# COMPACT_ATOMS: atom_id res chain seq x y z
N MET A 1 -14.84 19.92 -6.77
CA MET A 1 -13.68 19.57 -7.62
C MET A 1 -13.59 18.05 -7.57
N GLU A 2 -14.01 17.39 -8.64
CA GLU A 2 -14.35 15.96 -8.68
C GLU A 2 -13.11 15.07 -8.41
N LEU A 3 -12.83 14.80 -7.13
CA LEU A 3 -11.98 13.70 -6.65
C LEU A 3 -12.63 12.32 -6.91
N SER A 4 -13.82 12.31 -7.53
CA SER A 4 -14.71 11.16 -7.71
C SER A 4 -14.11 10.00 -8.49
N ASN A 5 -13.06 10.23 -9.29
CA ASN A 5 -12.45 9.19 -10.11
C ASN A 5 -11.41 8.32 -9.37
N LEU A 6 -10.83 8.78 -8.24
CA LEU A 6 -9.76 8.07 -7.53
C LEU A 6 -10.28 7.05 -6.50
N GLY A 7 -11.53 7.19 -6.05
CA GLY A 7 -12.10 6.35 -5.00
C GLY A 7 -11.52 6.61 -3.60
N LYS A 8 -11.96 5.83 -2.61
CA LYS A 8 -11.48 5.91 -1.22
C LYS A 8 -10.14 5.16 -1.10
N PHE A 9 -9.20 5.72 -0.34
CA PHE A 9 -7.94 5.04 -0.02
C PHE A 9 -8.21 3.68 0.68
N PRO A 10 -7.66 2.55 0.18
CA PRO A 10 -8.01 1.22 0.66
C PRO A 10 -7.22 0.83 1.91
N ILE A 11 -7.49 1.46 3.07
CA ILE A 11 -6.75 1.24 4.34
C ILE A 11 -6.71 -0.23 4.79
N ASN A 12 -7.74 -1.00 4.46
CA ASN A 12 -7.81 -2.43 4.79
C ASN A 12 -7.53 -3.32 3.57
N GLY A 13 -7.00 -2.73 2.50
CA GLY A 13 -6.69 -3.42 1.26
C GLY A 13 -5.40 -4.23 1.35
N SER A 14 -5.22 -5.08 0.35
CA SER A 14 -3.98 -5.77 0.06
C SER A 14 -2.86 -4.79 -0.32
N PRO A 15 -1.58 -5.20 -0.23
CA PRO A 15 -0.45 -4.39 -0.69
C PRO A 15 -0.61 -3.94 -2.16
N TRP A 16 -1.22 -4.79 -2.99
CA TRP A 16 -1.49 -4.52 -4.41
C TRP A 16 -2.51 -3.41 -4.59
N GLU A 17 -3.63 -3.45 -3.87
CA GLU A 17 -4.65 -2.38 -3.93
C GLU A 17 -4.10 -1.03 -3.47
N ILE A 18 -3.17 -1.03 -2.51
CA ILE A 18 -2.47 0.18 -2.08
C ILE A 18 -1.54 0.69 -3.21
N ALA A 19 -0.78 -0.19 -3.84
CA ALA A 19 0.11 0.16 -4.95
C ALA A 19 -0.68 0.71 -6.15
N ASP A 20 -1.76 0.04 -6.54
CA ASP A 20 -2.65 0.45 -7.63
C ASP A 20 -3.27 1.83 -7.36
N TYR A 21 -3.68 2.08 -6.12
CA TYR A 21 -4.20 3.39 -5.71
C TYR A 21 -3.14 4.49 -5.85
N LEU A 22 -1.91 4.23 -5.40
CA LEU A 22 -0.80 5.19 -5.49
C LEU A 22 -0.47 5.49 -6.96
N GLU A 23 -0.46 4.48 -7.83
CA GLU A 23 -0.26 4.67 -9.27
C GLU A 23 -1.40 5.47 -9.92
N CYS A 24 -2.65 5.20 -9.55
CA CYS A 24 -3.79 6.01 -9.98
C CYS A 24 -3.67 7.47 -9.53
N PHE A 25 -3.14 7.72 -8.33
CA PHE A 25 -2.92 9.07 -7.83
C PHE A 25 -1.81 9.78 -8.60
N ASP A 26 -0.73 9.08 -8.96
CA ASP A 26 0.34 9.61 -9.81
C ASP A 26 -0.21 10.01 -11.19
N ALA A 27 -0.98 9.12 -11.82
CA ALA A 27 -1.64 9.40 -13.11
C ALA A 27 -2.60 10.60 -13.01
N TRP A 28 -3.35 10.72 -11.91
CA TRP A 28 -4.21 11.87 -11.67
C TRP A 28 -3.41 13.17 -11.54
N CYS A 29 -2.30 13.17 -10.79
CA CYS A 29 -1.42 14.34 -10.65
C CYS A 29 -0.89 14.80 -12.01
N ILE A 30 -0.43 13.87 -12.83
CA ILE A 30 0.03 14.14 -14.20
C ILE A 30 -1.11 14.74 -15.04
N SER A 31 -2.29 14.13 -15.03
CA SER A 31 -3.45 14.60 -15.81
C SER A 31 -3.91 16.02 -15.42
N LYS A 32 -3.69 16.41 -14.16
CA LYS A 32 -4.04 17.73 -13.62
C LYS A 32 -2.87 18.72 -13.64
N ASN A 33 -1.70 18.31 -14.12
CA ASN A 33 -0.47 19.10 -14.08
C ASN A 33 -0.21 19.68 -12.68
N VAL A 34 -0.38 18.83 -11.65
CA VAL A 34 -0.13 19.21 -10.26
C VAL A 34 1.34 19.54 -10.11
N ARG A 35 1.63 20.72 -9.55
CA ARG A 35 3.02 21.10 -9.25
C ARG A 35 3.60 20.17 -8.20
N ASP A 36 4.86 19.77 -8.36
CA ASP A 36 5.57 18.87 -7.45
C ASP A 36 5.50 19.31 -5.98
N ASP A 37 5.61 20.61 -5.72
CA ASP A 37 5.55 21.20 -4.38
C ASP A 37 4.16 21.07 -3.72
N LYS A 38 3.12 20.81 -4.52
CA LYS A 38 1.73 20.65 -4.07
C LYS A 38 1.28 19.19 -4.01
N ILE A 39 2.05 18.24 -4.55
CA ILE A 39 1.67 16.81 -4.54
C ILE A 39 1.43 16.29 -3.10
N PRO A 40 2.29 16.54 -2.09
CA PRO A 40 2.06 16.03 -0.75
C PRO A 40 0.74 16.53 -0.13
N ALA A 41 0.45 17.82 -0.30
CA ALA A 41 -0.78 18.42 0.19
C ALA A 41 -2.02 17.83 -0.51
N ASN A 42 -1.97 17.69 -1.85
CA ASN A 42 -3.06 17.08 -2.62
C ASN A 42 -3.30 15.61 -2.22
N PHE A 43 -2.24 14.86 -1.94
CA PHE A 43 -2.36 13.48 -1.49
C PHE A 43 -3.10 13.40 -0.15
N ILE A 44 -2.65 14.18 0.85
CA ILE A 44 -3.27 14.22 2.18
C ILE A 44 -4.75 14.63 2.11
N THR A 45 -5.12 15.57 1.24
CA THR A 45 -6.53 15.96 1.05
C THR A 45 -7.36 14.88 0.35
N THR A 46 -6.74 14.06 -0.48
CA THR A 46 -7.42 13.04 -1.30
C THR A 46 -7.71 11.75 -0.51
N ILE A 47 -6.79 11.31 0.34
CA ILE A 47 -6.89 10.01 1.04
C ILE A 47 -7.95 9.97 2.17
N GLY A 48 -8.43 11.13 2.62
CA GLY A 48 -9.41 11.25 3.71
C GLY A 48 -8.83 11.06 5.12
N LEU A 49 -9.68 11.26 6.13
CA LEU A 49 -9.26 11.38 7.54
C LEU A 49 -8.71 10.08 8.14
N ASP A 50 -9.31 8.94 7.80
CA ASP A 50 -8.88 7.64 8.31
C ASP A 50 -7.43 7.34 7.85
N ALA A 51 -7.15 7.53 6.56
CA ALA A 51 -5.83 7.27 5.98
C ALA A 51 -4.81 8.33 6.42
N TYR A 52 -5.24 9.59 6.56
CA TYR A 52 -4.41 10.64 7.14
C TYR A 52 -3.94 10.27 8.56
N SER A 53 -4.81 9.70 9.39
CA SER A 53 -4.45 9.27 10.75
C SER A 53 -3.38 8.18 10.75
N LEU A 54 -3.45 7.25 9.80
CA LEU A 54 -2.39 6.26 9.56
C LEU A 54 -1.09 6.94 9.13
N VAL A 55 -1.11 7.78 8.10
CA VAL A 55 0.09 8.50 7.63
C VAL A 55 0.71 9.34 8.75
N LYS A 56 -0.11 10.02 9.56
CA LYS A 56 0.34 10.78 10.73
C LYS A 56 1.09 9.90 11.73
N THR A 57 0.61 8.68 11.96
CA THR A 57 1.26 7.73 12.87
C THR A 57 2.58 7.23 12.30
N LEU A 58 2.62 6.91 11.00
CA LEU A 58 3.82 6.44 10.30
C LEU A 58 4.89 7.52 10.13
N ALA A 59 4.48 8.79 10.05
CA ALA A 59 5.37 9.93 9.83
C ALA A 59 6.08 10.44 11.10
N LEU A 60 5.72 9.95 12.30
CA LEU A 60 6.28 10.47 13.55
C LEU A 60 7.82 10.34 13.59
N PRO A 61 8.54 11.37 14.09
CA PRO A 61 8.04 12.57 14.78
C PRO A 61 7.60 13.72 13.85
N ASP A 62 7.79 13.58 12.53
CA ASP A 62 7.48 14.61 11.56
C ASP A 62 5.97 14.76 11.31
N LYS A 63 5.57 15.90 10.74
CA LYS A 63 4.19 16.10 10.28
C LYS A 63 4.07 15.56 8.84
N PRO A 64 2.96 14.90 8.46
CA PRO A 64 2.78 14.44 7.08
C PRO A 64 2.97 15.53 6.03
N ILE A 65 2.52 16.76 6.31
CA ILE A 65 2.62 17.89 5.37
C ILE A 65 4.06 18.41 5.18
N SER A 66 4.99 18.11 6.10
CA SER A 66 6.40 18.47 5.94
C SER A 66 7.21 17.41 5.19
N LEU A 67 6.64 16.22 4.97
CA LEU A 67 7.28 15.16 4.22
C LEU A 67 7.05 15.32 2.72
N SER A 68 8.02 14.87 1.92
CA SER A 68 7.83 14.74 0.48
C SER A 68 6.83 13.62 0.18
N TYR A 69 6.17 13.70 -0.97
CA TYR A 69 5.23 12.67 -1.42
C TYR A 69 5.92 11.31 -1.54
N VAL A 70 7.15 11.30 -2.07
CA VAL A 70 8.00 10.09 -2.14
C VAL A 70 8.16 9.44 -0.77
N LYS A 71 8.43 10.23 0.27
CA LYS A 71 8.60 9.70 1.62
C LYS A 71 7.29 9.13 2.19
N ILE A 72 6.17 9.80 1.96
CA ILE A 72 4.84 9.32 2.37
C ILE A 72 4.52 7.99 1.66
N ARG A 73 4.81 7.91 0.35
CA ARG A 73 4.61 6.71 -0.47
C ARG A 73 5.44 5.54 0.05
N GLU A 74 6.71 5.75 0.37
CA GLU A 74 7.56 4.73 1.00
C GLU A 74 7.01 4.26 2.34
N LEU A 75 6.55 5.17 3.20
CA LEU A 75 5.97 4.82 4.50
C LEU A 75 4.73 3.92 4.33
N LEU A 76 3.84 4.26 3.38
CA LEU A 76 2.66 3.47 3.08
C LEU A 76 3.03 2.11 2.49
N ILE A 77 3.90 2.08 1.48
CA ILE A 77 4.37 0.82 0.88
C ILE A 77 4.99 -0.07 1.95
N ASN A 78 5.88 0.45 2.81
CA ASN A 78 6.52 -0.37 3.86
C ASN A 78 5.54 -0.83 4.96
N HIS A 79 4.46 -0.09 5.21
CA HIS A 79 3.43 -0.50 6.15
C HIS A 79 2.56 -1.63 5.58
N PHE A 80 2.17 -1.51 4.31
CA PHE A 80 1.23 -2.41 3.65
C PHE A 80 1.91 -3.60 2.99
N HIS A 81 3.10 -3.43 2.41
CA HIS A 81 4.05 -4.52 2.29
C HIS A 81 4.46 -4.90 3.70
N VAL A 82 3.65 -5.75 4.32
CA VAL A 82 4.18 -6.74 5.22
C VAL A 82 5.27 -7.42 4.40
N THR A 83 6.53 -7.02 4.57
CA THR A 83 7.70 -7.88 4.28
C THR A 83 7.23 -9.21 4.77
N THR A 84 6.93 -10.12 3.83
CA THR A 84 6.39 -11.45 4.09
C THR A 84 7.11 -11.91 5.32
N PHE A 85 6.41 -11.90 6.46
CA PHE A 85 7.10 -12.04 7.74
C PHE A 85 7.78 -13.38 7.56
N GLU A 86 9.11 -13.41 7.48
CA GLU A 86 9.77 -14.60 6.96
C GLU A 86 9.31 -15.81 7.78
N THR A 87 9.05 -15.57 9.07
CA THR A 87 8.40 -16.47 10.01
C THR A 87 6.97 -16.89 9.63
N ARG A 88 6.10 -16.01 9.12
CA ARG A 88 4.75 -16.35 8.64
C ARG A 88 4.80 -17.23 7.40
N GLU A 89 5.63 -16.89 6.41
CA GLU A 89 5.79 -17.71 5.20
C GLU A 89 6.48 -19.03 5.51
N ARG A 90 7.54 -19.03 6.34
CA ARG A 90 8.16 -20.25 6.88
C ARG A 90 7.16 -21.08 7.67
N ALA A 91 6.29 -20.47 8.47
CA ALA A 91 5.27 -21.19 9.22
C ALA A 91 4.18 -21.76 8.30
N HIS A 92 3.82 -21.06 7.22
CA HIS A 92 2.90 -21.56 6.21
C HIS A 92 3.53 -22.74 5.46
N PHE A 93 4.75 -22.58 4.94
CA PHE A 93 5.52 -23.62 4.28
C PHE A 93 5.72 -24.85 5.16
N ASN A 94 6.09 -24.67 6.43
CA ASN A 94 6.28 -25.77 7.38
C ASN A 94 4.97 -26.49 7.76
N LYS A 95 3.80 -25.88 7.52
CA LYS A 95 2.49 -26.52 7.69
C LYS A 95 2.05 -27.32 6.46
N LEU A 96 2.64 -27.06 5.29
CA LEU A 96 2.34 -27.82 4.09
C LEU A 96 2.97 -29.20 4.20
N VAL A 97 2.12 -30.23 4.29
CA VAL A 97 2.53 -31.64 4.32
C VAL A 97 1.97 -32.34 3.10
N LEU A 98 2.84 -33.01 2.34
CA LEU A 98 2.41 -33.82 1.21
C LEU A 98 1.54 -34.98 1.70
N THR A 99 0.28 -35.00 1.28
CA THR A 99 -0.61 -36.11 1.63
C THR A 99 -0.37 -37.31 0.70
N PRO A 100 -0.64 -38.56 1.14
CA PRO A 100 -0.30 -39.77 0.38
C PRO A 100 -0.88 -39.83 -1.04
N ASN A 101 -2.01 -39.13 -1.27
CA ASN A 101 -2.73 -39.17 -2.54
C ASN A 101 -2.60 -37.86 -3.34
N GLN A 102 -1.86 -36.86 -2.85
CA GLN A 102 -1.66 -35.60 -3.56
C GLN A 102 -0.55 -35.76 -4.60
N ARG A 103 -0.82 -35.30 -5.82
CA ARG A 103 0.21 -35.28 -6.87
C ARG A 103 1.24 -34.21 -6.52
N ILE A 104 2.51 -34.53 -6.77
CA ILE A 104 3.64 -33.62 -6.53
C ILE A 104 3.44 -32.28 -7.25
N ARG A 105 2.91 -32.30 -8.48
CA ARG A 105 2.58 -31.08 -9.23
C ARG A 105 1.62 -30.18 -8.46
N ASP A 106 0.55 -30.75 -7.92
CA ASP A 106 -0.51 -30.00 -7.24
C ASP A 106 -0.03 -29.48 -5.88
N PHE A 107 0.93 -30.18 -5.26
CA PHE A 107 1.63 -29.71 -4.07
C PHE A 107 2.57 -28.53 -4.36
N ILE A 108 3.34 -28.59 -5.45
CA ILE A 108 4.26 -27.51 -5.86
C ILE A 108 3.49 -26.22 -6.18
N LEU A 109 2.26 -26.32 -6.69
CA LEU A 109 1.41 -25.16 -6.94
C LEU A 109 0.88 -24.48 -5.67
N GLN A 110 1.03 -25.12 -4.50
CA GLN A 110 0.63 -24.59 -3.18
C GLN A 110 1.81 -23.98 -2.41
N LEU A 111 3.05 -24.16 -2.90
CA LEU A 111 4.27 -23.53 -2.40
C LEU A 111 4.35 -22.07 -2.88
#